data_AF-A0A6L8GD98-F1
#
_entry.id   AF-A0A6L8GD98-F1
#
_cell.length_a   1.000
_cell.length_b   1.000
_cell.length_c   1.000
_cell.angle_alpha   90.00
_cell.angle_beta   90.00
_cell.angle_gamma   90.00
#
_symmetry.space_group_name_H-M   'P 1'
#
loop_
_entity.id
_entity.type
_entity.pdbx_description
1 polymer ?
#
loop_
_entity_poly.entity_id
_entity_poly.type
_entity_poly.pdbx_seq_one_letter_code
_entity_poly.pdbx_strand_id
1 'polypeptide(L)'
;MMVRNIAGAALLVGLAAPLAEARVVRFVIEQQRAFAGGMEFGDVGPYERLDGTVHMEVDPDDPLNAVIVNLDKAPRNARGLVEFSTTFFILKPVAMERGNGKIFYGINNRGNKLESGLRWHHVPSSNDPITAEHAGDGFLMRLGYTVVDAGWQGDVAEGNNRLFPNLPVATEADGSPLVARIR
;
A
#
# COMPACT_ATOMS: atom_id res chain seq x y z
N MET A 1 -49.76 -52.90 6.25
CA MET A 1 -48.88 -52.65 5.08
C MET A 1 -49.50 -51.44 4.39
N MET A 2 -48.96 -50.22 4.36
CA MET A 2 -47.58 -49.73 4.31
C MET A 2 -47.58 -48.27 4.80
N VAL A 3 -46.54 -47.88 5.56
CA VAL A 3 -46.26 -46.52 6.05
C VAL A 3 -45.80 -45.63 4.89
N ARG A 4 -46.21 -44.36 4.83
CA ARG A 4 -45.48 -43.32 4.09
C ARG A 4 -45.35 -42.06 4.95
N ASN A 5 -44.22 -41.98 5.64
CA ASN A 5 -43.72 -40.77 6.28
C ASN A 5 -43.30 -39.79 5.18
N ILE A 6 -43.84 -38.58 5.19
CA ILE A 6 -43.35 -37.47 4.37
C ILE A 6 -42.26 -36.78 5.20
N ALA A 7 -41.00 -37.09 4.90
CA ALA A 7 -39.87 -36.35 5.44
C ALA A 7 -39.76 -35.01 4.68
N GLY A 8 -40.00 -33.91 5.39
CA GLY A 8 -39.72 -32.56 4.87
C GLY A 8 -38.21 -32.34 4.81
N ALA A 9 -37.68 -32.10 3.62
CA ALA A 9 -36.29 -31.71 3.44
C ALA A 9 -36.12 -30.23 3.84
N ALA A 10 -35.41 -29.97 4.93
CA ALA A 10 -34.96 -28.63 5.27
C ALA A 10 -33.80 -28.25 4.34
N LEU A 11 -34.01 -27.24 3.49
CA LEU A 11 -32.97 -26.68 2.63
C LEU A 11 -32.05 -25.81 3.51
N LEU A 12 -30.90 -26.35 3.90
CA LEU A 12 -29.80 -25.57 4.49
C LEU A 12 -29.21 -24.69 3.38
N VAL A 13 -29.67 -23.45 3.30
CA VAL A 13 -28.96 -22.40 2.55
C VAL A 13 -27.71 -22.08 3.34
N GLY A 14 -26.58 -22.67 2.95
CA GLY A 14 -25.28 -22.28 3.46
C GLY A 14 -25.03 -20.82 3.10
N LEU A 15 -25.09 -19.93 4.08
CA LEU A 15 -24.53 -18.58 3.96
C LEU A 15 -23.03 -18.76 3.71
N ALA A 16 -22.62 -18.64 2.45
CA ALA A 16 -21.22 -18.48 2.13
C ALA A 16 -20.76 -17.21 2.82
N ALA A 17 -19.91 -17.34 3.86
CA ALA A 17 -19.26 -16.19 4.45
C ALA A 17 -18.51 -15.45 3.33
N PRO A 18 -18.62 -14.12 3.22
CA PRO A 18 -17.80 -13.39 2.28
C PRO A 18 -16.32 -13.70 2.58
N LEU A 19 -15.54 -13.93 1.53
CA LEU A 19 -14.10 -14.05 1.65
C LEU A 19 -13.58 -12.80 2.35
N ALA A 20 -12.96 -13.00 3.50
CA ALA A 20 -12.33 -11.92 4.24
C ALA A 20 -11.11 -11.45 3.42
N GLU A 21 -11.12 -10.18 3.03
CA GLU A 21 -10.07 -9.59 2.19
C GLU A 21 -9.66 -8.24 2.76
N ALA A 22 -8.39 -8.11 3.13
CA ALA A 22 -7.71 -6.81 3.09
C ALA A 22 -7.46 -6.48 1.62
N ARG A 23 -8.07 -5.40 1.12
CA ARG A 23 -8.05 -5.11 -0.32
C ARG A 23 -7.74 -3.65 -0.60
N VAL A 24 -6.97 -3.44 -1.67
CA VAL A 24 -6.90 -2.14 -2.34
C VAL A 24 -8.24 -1.91 -3.03
N VAL A 25 -8.98 -0.91 -2.59
CA VAL A 25 -10.29 -0.56 -3.18
C VAL A 25 -10.20 0.56 -4.20
N ARG A 26 -9.14 1.38 -4.13
CA ARG A 26 -8.89 2.45 -5.09
C ARG A 26 -7.40 2.75 -5.16
N PHE A 27 -6.88 2.81 -6.37
CA PHE A 27 -5.51 3.22 -6.65
C PHE A 27 -5.52 4.51 -7.46
N VAL A 28 -5.12 5.63 -6.84
CA VAL A 28 -5.17 6.95 -7.46
C VAL A 28 -3.74 7.37 -7.81
N ILE A 29 -3.50 7.62 -9.10
CA ILE A 29 -2.28 8.27 -9.56
C ILE A 29 -2.58 9.77 -9.64
N GLU A 30 -1.86 10.56 -8.86
CA GLU A 30 -2.05 12.01 -8.76
C GLU A 30 -1.04 12.75 -9.63
N GLN A 31 0.17 12.21 -9.76
CA GLN A 31 1.22 12.77 -10.60
C GLN A 31 1.93 11.68 -11.39
N GLN A 32 2.29 12.02 -12.63
CA GLN A 32 3.13 11.22 -13.51
C GLN A 32 4.18 12.14 -14.11
N ARG A 33 5.46 11.85 -13.87
CA ARG A 33 6.59 12.72 -14.20
C ARG A 33 7.69 11.92 -14.88
N ALA A 34 8.29 12.47 -15.94
CA ALA A 34 9.49 11.89 -16.54
C ALA A 34 10.63 11.89 -15.51
N PHE A 35 11.27 10.73 -15.33
CA PHE A 35 12.42 10.61 -14.45
C PHE A 35 13.70 10.97 -15.21
N ALA A 36 14.65 11.61 -14.51
CA ALA A 36 15.94 12.01 -15.06
C ALA A 36 15.83 12.81 -16.38
N GLY A 37 14.76 13.60 -16.54
CA GLY A 37 14.51 14.36 -17.77
C GLY A 37 14.26 13.50 -19.01
N GLY A 38 13.86 12.23 -18.84
CA GLY A 38 13.65 11.29 -19.95
C GLY A 38 14.93 10.58 -20.41
N MET A 39 15.98 10.56 -19.59
CA MET A 39 17.20 9.81 -19.86
C MET A 39 16.91 8.33 -20.15
N GLU A 40 17.58 7.78 -21.17
CA GLU A 40 17.51 6.37 -21.54
C GLU A 40 18.45 5.53 -20.66
N PHE A 41 17.95 4.38 -20.16
CA PHE A 41 18.75 3.44 -19.38
C PHE A 41 18.98 2.14 -20.16
N GLY A 42 19.98 2.15 -21.04
CA GLY A 42 20.32 1.00 -21.89
C GLY A 42 19.12 0.55 -22.74
N ASP A 43 18.94 -0.77 -22.85
CA ASP A 43 17.86 -1.36 -23.66
C ASP A 43 16.49 -1.37 -22.96
N VAL A 44 16.39 -0.88 -21.72
CA VAL A 44 15.10 -0.74 -21.01
C VAL A 44 14.40 0.56 -21.44
N GLY A 45 15.19 1.61 -21.63
CA GLY A 45 14.75 2.91 -22.10
C GLY A 45 14.43 3.91 -20.97
N PRO A 46 13.55 4.89 -21.20
CA PRO A 46 13.30 5.95 -20.23
C PRO A 46 12.38 5.48 -19.11
N TYR A 47 12.49 6.17 -17.97
CA TYR A 47 11.71 5.88 -16.77
C TYR A 47 10.77 7.03 -16.44
N GLU A 48 9.70 6.71 -15.72
CA GLU A 48 8.75 7.68 -15.18
C GLU A 48 8.45 7.38 -13.71
N ARG A 49 8.13 8.44 -12.98
CA ARG A 49 7.67 8.37 -11.60
C ARG A 49 6.18 8.66 -11.52
N LEU A 50 5.48 7.79 -10.81
CA LEU A 50 4.09 7.94 -10.41
C LEU A 50 4.06 8.25 -8.91
N ASP A 51 3.28 9.24 -8.51
CA ASP A 51 3.00 9.54 -7.11
C ASP A 51 1.48 9.55 -6.92
N GLY A 52 1.01 9.09 -5.77
CA GLY A 52 -0.42 9.13 -5.48
C GLY A 52 -0.81 8.44 -4.19
N THR A 53 -2.09 8.07 -4.10
CA THR A 53 -2.71 7.53 -2.90
C THR A 53 -3.40 6.21 -3.20
N VAL A 54 -3.13 5.19 -2.38
CA VAL A 54 -3.86 3.92 -2.38
C VAL A 54 -4.82 3.88 -1.20
N HIS A 55 -6.07 3.53 -1.47
CA HIS A 55 -7.12 3.37 -0.47
C HIS A 55 -7.40 1.89 -0.26
N MET A 56 -7.51 1.51 1.01
CA MET A 56 -7.64 0.13 1.44
C MET A 56 -8.78 -0.02 2.43
N GLU A 57 -9.32 -1.22 2.45
CA GLU A 57 -10.28 -1.68 3.44
C GLU A 57 -9.75 -2.95 4.10
N VAL A 58 -10.01 -3.10 5.39
CA VAL A 58 -9.73 -4.32 6.13
C VAL A 58 -10.98 -4.75 6.89
N ASP A 59 -11.26 -6.05 6.88
CA ASP A 59 -12.33 -6.65 7.67
C ASP A 59 -11.83 -6.88 9.11
N PRO A 60 -12.37 -6.16 10.11
CA PRO A 60 -11.99 -6.33 11.51
C PRO A 60 -12.47 -7.66 12.10
N ASP A 61 -13.45 -8.33 11.49
CA ASP A 61 -14.02 -9.57 11.99
C ASP A 61 -13.36 -10.83 11.35
N ASP A 62 -12.39 -10.63 10.44
CA ASP A 62 -11.55 -11.68 9.89
C ASP A 62 -10.62 -12.27 10.97
N PRO A 63 -10.66 -13.59 11.23
CA PRO A 63 -9.74 -14.24 12.15
C PRO A 63 -8.25 -14.00 11.85
N LEU A 64 -7.87 -13.78 10.58
CA LEU A 64 -6.48 -13.46 10.20
C LEU A 64 -6.06 -12.04 10.62
N ASN A 65 -7.01 -11.13 10.79
CA ASN A 65 -6.77 -9.75 11.21
C ASN A 65 -6.86 -9.57 12.73
N ALA A 66 -7.26 -10.61 13.49
CA ALA A 66 -7.40 -10.54 14.95
C ALA A 66 -6.09 -10.21 15.70
N VAL A 67 -4.94 -10.35 15.04
CA VAL A 67 -3.63 -9.95 15.57
C VAL A 67 -3.40 -8.43 15.53
N ILE A 68 -4.18 -7.69 14.74
CA ILE A 68 -4.06 -6.24 14.60
C ILE A 68 -4.71 -5.57 15.81
N VAL A 69 -3.89 -4.92 16.62
CA VAL A 69 -4.32 -4.30 17.87
C VAL A 69 -5.35 -3.21 17.62
N ASN A 70 -6.45 -3.25 18.37
CA ASN A 70 -7.57 -2.29 18.35
C ASN A 70 -8.29 -2.16 17.01
N LEU A 71 -8.10 -3.10 16.07
CA LEU A 71 -8.79 -3.05 14.78
C LEU A 71 -10.32 -3.15 14.96
N ASP A 72 -10.76 -3.96 15.91
CA ASP A 72 -12.16 -4.13 16.32
C ASP A 72 -12.80 -2.83 16.84
N LYS A 73 -11.97 -1.88 17.28
CA LYS A 73 -12.35 -0.57 17.83
C LYS A 73 -12.19 0.59 16.85
N ALA A 74 -11.75 0.34 15.63
CA ALA A 74 -11.65 1.38 14.60
C ALA A 74 -13.03 1.72 14.01
N PRO A 75 -13.28 2.97 13.61
CA PRO A 75 -14.47 3.34 12.85
C PRO A 75 -14.64 2.46 11.61
N ARG A 76 -15.88 1.99 11.40
CA ARG A 76 -16.26 1.13 10.27
C ARG A 76 -17.15 1.91 9.31
N ASN A 77 -16.98 1.68 8.01
CA ASN A 77 -17.86 2.25 6.99
C ASN A 77 -19.22 1.50 6.94
N ALA A 78 -20.11 1.91 6.03
CA ALA A 78 -21.44 1.31 5.89
C ALA A 78 -21.42 -0.20 5.50
N ARG A 79 -20.27 -0.72 5.04
CA ARG A 79 -20.06 -2.15 4.77
C ARG A 79 -19.52 -2.91 5.98
N GLY A 80 -19.26 -2.23 7.10
CA GLY A 80 -18.65 -2.84 8.29
C GLY A 80 -17.12 -2.95 8.22
N LEU A 81 -16.48 -2.35 7.21
CA LEU A 81 -15.03 -2.45 6.99
C LEU A 81 -14.31 -1.21 7.53
N VAL A 82 -13.07 -1.40 7.96
CA VAL A 82 -12.20 -0.30 8.43
C VAL A 82 -11.45 0.28 7.23
N GLU A 83 -11.59 1.59 7.02
CA GLU A 83 -10.98 2.32 5.90
C GLU A 83 -9.68 2.99 6.30
N PHE A 84 -8.68 2.91 5.42
CA PHE A 84 -7.42 3.63 5.56
C PHE A 84 -6.79 3.90 4.20
N SER A 85 -5.80 4.76 4.15
CA SER A 85 -5.07 5.04 2.89
C SER A 85 -3.60 5.29 3.14
N THR A 86 -2.79 5.20 2.11
CA THR A 86 -1.38 5.63 2.19
C THR A 86 -0.90 6.22 0.88
N THR A 87 0.04 7.15 1.00
CA THR A 87 0.74 7.70 -0.16
C THR A 87 1.82 6.74 -0.63
N PHE A 88 2.04 6.70 -1.95
CA PHE A 88 3.05 5.88 -2.58
C PHE A 88 3.88 6.68 -3.60
N PHE A 89 5.03 6.14 -3.97
CA PHE A 89 5.62 6.42 -5.27
C PHE A 89 6.02 5.13 -5.99
N ILE A 90 6.00 5.18 -7.31
CA ILE A 90 6.47 4.12 -8.21
C ILE A 90 7.41 4.74 -9.22
N LEU A 91 8.62 4.22 -9.36
CA LEU A 91 9.54 4.55 -10.45
C LEU A 91 9.65 3.33 -11.37
N LYS A 92 9.19 3.45 -12.61
CA LYS A 92 9.08 2.32 -13.55
C LYS A 92 9.57 2.68 -14.96
N PRO A 93 9.91 1.69 -15.80
CA PRO A 93 10.06 1.92 -17.23
C PRO A 93 8.77 2.52 -17.82
N VAL A 94 8.92 3.44 -18.77
CA VAL A 94 7.78 3.92 -19.57
C VAL A 94 7.19 2.75 -20.36
N ALA A 95 8.03 1.98 -21.04
CA ALA A 95 7.69 0.75 -21.73
C ALA A 95 7.85 -0.46 -20.79
N MET A 96 6.77 -0.89 -20.14
CA MET A 96 6.80 -1.93 -19.10
C MET A 96 7.28 -3.29 -19.61
N GLU A 97 7.05 -3.60 -20.87
CA GLU A 97 7.50 -4.81 -21.56
C GLU A 97 9.02 -4.90 -21.70
N ARG A 98 9.75 -3.78 -21.56
CA ARG A 98 11.22 -3.73 -21.55
C ARG A 98 11.81 -3.86 -20.14
N GLY A 99 10.96 -3.85 -19.11
CA GLY A 99 11.37 -4.10 -17.73
C GLY A 99 11.63 -5.59 -17.44
N ASN A 100 12.15 -5.89 -16.26
CA ASN A 100 12.48 -7.26 -15.85
C ASN A 100 11.35 -7.97 -15.09
N GLY A 101 10.19 -7.32 -14.93
CA GLY A 101 9.03 -7.86 -14.21
C GLY A 101 9.22 -8.02 -12.70
N LYS A 102 10.24 -7.39 -12.11
CA LYS A 102 10.51 -7.44 -10.66
C LYS A 102 10.35 -6.08 -10.02
N ILE A 103 9.86 -6.11 -8.78
CA ILE A 103 9.76 -4.93 -7.93
C ILE A 103 10.93 -4.91 -6.95
N PHE A 104 11.60 -3.77 -6.87
CA PHE A 104 12.43 -3.41 -5.74
C PHE A 104 11.56 -2.57 -4.79
N TYR A 105 11.05 -3.20 -3.74
CA TYR A 105 10.18 -2.51 -2.78
C TYR A 105 11.03 -1.86 -1.69
N GLY A 106 10.85 -0.56 -1.50
CA GLY A 106 11.50 0.20 -0.46
C GLY A 106 10.71 0.27 0.82
N ILE A 107 11.43 0.18 1.94
CA ILE A 107 10.86 0.31 3.26
C ILE A 107 11.27 1.67 3.80
N ASN A 108 10.41 2.67 3.63
CA ASN A 108 10.68 4.00 4.18
C ASN A 108 10.86 3.96 5.71
N ASN A 109 11.63 4.91 6.22
CA ASN A 109 11.85 5.08 7.65
C ASN A 109 11.31 6.45 8.07
N ARG A 110 10.28 6.47 8.93
CA ARG A 110 9.55 7.70 9.28
C ARG A 110 9.12 8.48 8.03
N GLY A 111 8.65 7.75 7.03
CA GLY A 111 8.23 8.28 5.73
C GLY A 111 9.33 8.75 4.80
N ASN A 112 10.61 8.65 5.18
CA ASN A 112 11.71 9.03 4.29
C ASN A 112 12.02 7.91 3.30
N LYS A 113 12.11 8.26 2.00
CA LYS A 113 12.43 7.34 0.90
C LYS A 113 13.92 7.01 0.88
N LEU A 114 14.35 6.20 1.85
CA LEU A 114 15.78 5.97 2.10
C LEU A 114 16.45 5.06 1.07
N GLU A 115 15.70 4.18 0.40
CA GLU A 115 16.32 3.15 -0.45
C GLU A 115 17.15 3.74 -1.57
N SER A 116 16.70 4.83 -2.20
CA SER A 116 17.47 5.46 -3.27
C SER A 116 18.83 5.94 -2.74
N GLY A 117 18.88 6.66 -1.61
CA GLY A 117 20.14 7.15 -1.03
C GLY A 117 20.99 6.10 -0.30
N LEU A 118 20.43 4.94 0.08
CA LEU A 118 21.13 3.93 0.88
C LEU A 118 21.50 2.64 0.13
N ARG A 119 20.79 2.31 -0.95
CA ARG A 119 20.97 1.05 -1.69
C ARG A 119 21.32 1.25 -3.16
N TRP A 120 21.11 2.44 -3.71
CA TRP A 120 21.49 2.71 -5.09
C TRP A 120 22.88 3.37 -5.09
N HIS A 121 23.73 2.92 -6.01
CA HIS A 121 25.10 3.40 -6.06
C HIS A 121 25.15 4.86 -6.54
N HIS A 122 25.84 5.71 -5.76
CA HIS A 122 26.07 7.14 -6.04
C HIS A 122 24.80 8.00 -6.15
N VAL A 123 23.78 7.71 -5.35
CA VAL A 123 22.54 8.49 -5.29
C VAL A 123 22.51 9.36 -4.03
N PRO A 124 22.18 10.67 -4.11
CA PRO A 124 21.98 11.50 -2.93
C PRO A 124 20.66 11.13 -2.22
N SER A 125 20.63 11.31 -0.89
CA SER A 125 19.40 11.18 -0.11
C SER A 125 18.36 12.22 -0.53
N SER A 126 17.15 11.77 -0.85
CA SER A 126 16.04 12.63 -1.25
C SER A 126 14.71 11.93 -1.03
N ASN A 127 13.71 12.68 -0.57
CA ASN A 127 12.31 12.23 -0.54
C ASN A 127 11.55 12.55 -1.84
N ASP A 128 12.21 13.21 -2.80
CA ASP A 128 11.67 13.42 -4.13
C ASP A 128 12.69 13.05 -5.22
N PRO A 129 13.09 11.76 -5.33
CA PRO A 129 14.00 11.32 -6.39
C PRO A 129 13.36 11.51 -7.77
N ILE A 130 13.88 12.45 -8.57
CA ILE A 130 13.33 12.79 -9.88
C ILE A 130 14.37 13.20 -10.94
N THR A 131 15.50 13.79 -10.52
CA THR A 131 16.57 14.26 -11.41
C THR A 131 17.51 13.13 -11.83
N ALA A 132 18.41 13.40 -12.79
CA ALA A 132 19.40 12.41 -13.26
C ALA A 132 20.37 11.97 -12.15
N GLU A 133 20.73 12.87 -11.22
CA GLU A 133 21.55 12.53 -10.06
C GLU A 133 20.88 11.48 -9.16
N HIS A 134 19.55 11.48 -9.10
CA HIS A 134 18.80 10.47 -8.34
C HIS A 134 18.77 9.10 -9.02
N ALA A 135 19.30 8.96 -10.25
CA ALA A 135 19.52 7.67 -10.88
C ALA A 135 20.86 7.03 -10.45
N GLY A 136 21.79 7.84 -9.92
CA GLY A 136 23.13 7.40 -9.55
C GLY A 136 23.88 6.89 -10.77
N ASP A 137 24.42 5.68 -10.67
CA ASP A 137 25.01 5.01 -11.83
C ASP A 137 23.98 4.41 -12.79
N GLY A 138 22.68 4.38 -12.46
CA GLY A 138 21.59 3.84 -13.29
C GLY A 138 21.51 2.31 -13.34
N PHE A 139 22.22 1.58 -12.47
CA PHE A 139 22.29 0.11 -12.48
C PHE A 139 20.90 -0.56 -12.42
N LEU A 140 20.05 -0.17 -11.48
CA LEU A 140 18.71 -0.77 -11.34
C LEU A 140 17.82 -0.51 -12.55
N MET A 141 17.93 0.66 -13.17
CA MET A 141 17.16 1.04 -14.34
C MET A 141 17.61 0.27 -15.58
N ARG A 142 18.94 0.12 -15.77
CA ARG A 142 19.48 -0.72 -16.85
C ARG A 142 19.13 -2.20 -16.70
N LEU A 143 18.91 -2.66 -15.46
CA LEU A 143 18.41 -4.01 -15.19
C LEU A 143 16.88 -4.12 -15.31
N GLY A 144 16.16 -3.02 -15.50
CA GLY A 144 14.71 -3.03 -15.74
C GLY A 144 13.84 -3.17 -14.50
N TYR A 145 14.35 -2.87 -13.31
CA TYR A 145 13.54 -2.93 -12.09
C TYR A 145 12.50 -1.82 -12.04
N THR A 146 11.33 -2.13 -11.47
CA THR A 146 10.39 -1.14 -10.96
C THR A 146 10.65 -0.93 -9.48
N VAL A 147 10.75 0.31 -9.04
CA VAL A 147 10.91 0.66 -7.62
C VAL A 147 9.58 1.14 -7.08
N VAL A 148 9.20 0.65 -5.90
CA VAL A 148 7.94 1.04 -5.23
C VAL A 148 8.23 1.35 -3.77
N ASP A 149 7.58 2.36 -3.20
CA ASP A 149 7.59 2.62 -1.75
C ASP A 149 6.22 3.21 -1.35
N ALA A 150 5.76 2.91 -0.14
CA ALA A 150 4.49 3.39 0.40
C ALA A 150 4.59 3.65 1.91
N GLY A 151 3.90 4.69 2.39
CA GLY A 151 3.90 5.07 3.80
C GLY A 151 3.31 3.99 4.70
N TRP A 152 3.96 3.69 5.82
CA TRP A 152 3.46 2.67 6.77
C TRP A 152 3.39 3.18 8.22
N GLN A 153 4.12 4.23 8.55
CA GLN A 153 4.23 4.73 9.91
C GLN A 153 3.27 5.91 10.16
N GLY A 154 2.35 5.77 11.11
CA GLY A 154 1.27 6.73 11.38
C GLY A 154 1.61 7.95 12.26
N ASP A 155 2.76 7.95 12.94
CA ASP A 155 3.19 9.02 13.86
C ASP A 155 4.26 9.95 13.26
N VAL A 156 4.19 10.18 11.94
CA VAL A 156 5.16 11.00 11.21
C VAL A 156 4.56 12.38 10.92
N ALA A 157 5.31 13.45 11.26
CA ALA A 157 4.93 14.81 10.87
C ALA A 157 5.02 15.00 9.35
N GLU A 158 4.00 15.66 8.78
CA GLU A 158 3.90 15.93 7.35
C GLU A 158 5.05 16.80 6.80
N GLY A 159 5.18 16.82 5.48
CA GLY A 159 6.15 17.64 4.74
C GLY A 159 7.44 16.92 4.33
N ASN A 160 8.31 17.64 3.62
CA ASN A 160 9.52 17.11 2.99
C ASN A 160 9.26 15.90 2.08
N ASN A 161 8.13 15.88 1.37
CA ASN A 161 7.71 14.80 0.46
C ASN A 161 7.76 13.38 1.08
N ARG A 162 7.57 13.28 2.40
CA ARG A 162 7.53 11.99 3.09
C ARG A 162 6.26 11.21 2.73
N LEU A 163 6.37 9.88 2.76
CA LEU A 163 5.24 8.97 2.60
C LEU A 163 4.65 8.63 3.97
N PHE A 164 3.35 8.71 4.11
CA PHE A 164 2.67 8.39 5.36
C PHE A 164 1.26 7.87 5.10
N PRO A 165 0.76 6.96 5.94
CA PRO A 165 -0.60 6.52 5.90
C PRO A 165 -1.53 7.52 6.61
N ASN A 166 -2.78 7.55 6.16
CA ASN A 166 -3.91 8.07 6.92
C ASN A 166 -4.60 6.86 7.59
N LEU A 167 -4.35 6.68 8.88
CA LEU A 167 -4.88 5.55 9.66
C LEU A 167 -6.07 6.01 10.51
N PRO A 168 -7.09 5.14 10.68
CA PRO A 168 -8.21 5.43 11.56
C PRO A 168 -7.75 5.46 13.02
N VAL A 169 -8.40 6.32 13.81
CA VAL A 169 -8.19 6.39 15.26
C VAL A 169 -9.16 5.42 15.94
N ALA A 170 -8.63 4.45 16.67
CA ALA A 170 -9.46 3.56 17.49
C ALA A 170 -10.17 4.34 18.60
N THR A 171 -11.43 3.99 18.86
CA THR A 171 -12.29 4.70 19.82
C THR A 171 -12.83 3.77 20.89
N GLU A 172 -13.12 4.32 22.08
CA GLU A 172 -13.94 3.66 23.09
C GLU A 172 -15.42 3.61 22.68
N ALA A 173 -16.25 2.90 23.45
CA ALA A 173 -17.68 2.76 23.16
C ALA A 173 -18.46 4.08 23.17
N ASP A 174 -17.93 5.12 23.85
CA ASP A 174 -18.50 6.47 23.87
C ASP A 174 -18.00 7.36 22.71
N GLY A 175 -17.18 6.81 21.81
CA GLY A 175 -16.61 7.50 20.66
C GLY A 175 -15.36 8.34 20.96
N SER A 176 -14.89 8.38 22.22
CA SER A 176 -13.64 9.06 22.57
C SER A 176 -12.43 8.28 22.05
N PRO A 177 -11.32 8.95 21.66
CA PRO A 177 -10.11 8.25 21.23
C PRO A 177 -9.56 7.35 22.34
N LEU A 178 -9.15 6.13 21.95
CA LEU A 178 -8.46 5.22 22.86
C LEU A 178 -7.05 5.76 23.15
N VAL A 179 -6.78 6.07 24.41
CA VAL A 179 -5.50 6.65 24.86
C VAL A 179 -4.79 5.73 25.85
N ALA A 180 -3.48 5.60 25.71
CA ALA A 180 -2.64 4.84 26.62
C ALA A 180 -1.36 5.63 26.95
N ARG A 181 -0.81 5.42 28.15
CA ARG A 181 0.53 5.94 28.49
C ARG A 181 1.58 5.10 27.77
N ILE A 182 2.35 5.75 26.90
CA ILE A 182 3.58 5.18 26.35
C ILE A 182 4.61 5.15 27.50
N ARG A 183 5.18 3.98 27.76
CA ARG A 183 6.22 3.76 28.79
C ARG A 183 7.56 3.47 28.13
#